data_AF-A0A128FH65-F1
#
_entry.id   AF-A0A128FH65-F1
#
_cell.length_a   1.000
_cell.length_b   1.000
_cell.length_c   1.000
_cell.angle_alpha   90.00
_cell.angle_beta   90.00
_cell.angle_gamma   90.00
#
_symmetry.space_group_name_H-M   'P 1'
#
loop_
_entity.id
_entity.type
_entity.pdbx_description
1 polymer ?
#
loop_
_entity_poly.entity_id
_entity_poly.type
_entity_poly.pdbx_seq_one_letter_code
_entity_poly.pdbx_strand_id
1 'polypeptide(L)'
;MLLRFFSILVISLLGVLSWSSAKAKAADACSSVERQGWQVMEQSCEVGAGLWSKRPLKDEGRFWVQCGVVSQLPKPWFAKEIEAVLMQDKLVLRQEGDKYRCLVGPFERYSEAAIVKDVMTQRKVFASAFIRDVSLTEQAAKVSQSDKHKKKTTAQKIAKPAQKLRRYIDVGELKSPMPEIGEPHYSDKQNTWWRATLKQANQVCHQDGMQLVSEAKLKALSSTSDWKNTYPSRLPYWVAEMRAFDVVMGISMPLTIESALLVLCEP
;
A
#
# COMPACT_ATOMS: atom_id res chain seq x y z
N MET A 1 -77.02 33.05 -39.10
CA MET A 1 -76.93 34.46 -38.63
C MET A 1 -76.98 34.40 -37.11
N LEU A 2 -76.04 34.86 -36.29
CA LEU A 2 -74.79 35.63 -36.40
C LEU A 2 -73.94 35.21 -35.17
N LEU A 3 -72.69 34.79 -35.37
CA LEU A 3 -71.47 35.54 -34.99
C LEU A 3 -71.39 35.97 -33.51
N ARG A 4 -70.55 35.28 -32.72
CA ARG A 4 -69.17 35.67 -32.30
C ARG A 4 -69.17 36.48 -31.01
N PHE A 5 -68.40 36.06 -30.01
CA PHE A 5 -67.21 36.79 -29.56
C PHE A 5 -66.25 35.87 -28.81
N PHE A 6 -64.99 36.03 -29.14
CA PHE A 6 -63.81 35.42 -28.54
C PHE A 6 -63.71 35.77 -27.04
N SER A 7 -63.32 34.79 -26.22
CA SER A 7 -62.37 35.06 -25.14
C SER A 7 -61.47 33.86 -24.92
N ILE A 8 -60.25 34.06 -25.40
CA ILE A 8 -59.06 33.28 -25.13
C ILE A 8 -58.83 33.35 -23.62
N LEU A 9 -59.11 32.27 -22.88
CA LEU A 9 -58.61 32.15 -21.52
C LEU A 9 -57.19 31.59 -21.58
N VAL A 10 -56.26 32.50 -21.34
CA VAL A 10 -54.82 32.32 -21.24
C VAL A 10 -54.50 31.33 -20.11
N ILE A 11 -53.79 30.26 -20.49
CA ILE A 11 -52.68 29.61 -19.80
C ILE A 11 -52.51 30.01 -18.32
N SER A 12 -52.76 29.06 -17.41
CA SER A 12 -51.96 28.90 -16.20
C SER A 12 -52.00 27.44 -15.77
N LEU A 13 -51.29 26.63 -16.56
CA LEU A 13 -50.78 25.34 -16.15
C LEU A 13 -49.69 25.60 -15.10
N LEU A 14 -50.07 25.91 -13.86
CA LEU A 14 -49.16 25.84 -12.71
C LEU A 14 -48.96 24.36 -12.36
N GLY A 15 -48.35 23.64 -13.29
CA GLY A 15 -47.65 22.41 -12.99
C GLY A 15 -46.56 22.80 -12.01
N VAL A 16 -46.75 22.40 -10.76
CA VAL A 16 -45.74 22.45 -9.72
C VAL A 16 -44.60 21.56 -10.22
N LEU A 17 -43.70 22.16 -10.99
CA LEU A 17 -42.39 21.60 -11.28
C LEU A 17 -41.66 21.64 -9.93
N SER A 18 -41.92 20.62 -9.12
CA SER A 18 -40.98 20.20 -8.09
C SER A 18 -39.69 19.90 -8.83
N TRP A 19 -38.83 20.91 -8.98
CA TRP A 19 -37.43 20.72 -9.26
C TRP A 19 -36.89 19.93 -8.08
N SER A 20 -37.03 18.61 -8.20
CA SER A 20 -36.20 17.66 -7.51
C SER A 20 -34.80 18.01 -7.97
N SER A 21 -34.12 18.83 -7.17
CA SER A 21 -32.69 18.97 -7.24
C SER A 21 -32.16 17.58 -6.98
N ALA A 22 -31.94 16.81 -8.06
CA ALA A 22 -31.08 15.65 -8.02
C ALA A 22 -29.69 16.20 -7.69
N LYS A 23 -29.43 16.39 -6.39
CA LYS A 23 -28.07 16.37 -5.88
C LYS A 23 -27.54 15.01 -6.32
N ALA A 24 -26.77 15.02 -7.40
CA ALA A 24 -25.84 13.96 -7.69
C ALA A 24 -24.86 13.89 -6.52
N LYS A 25 -25.28 13.24 -5.43
CA LYS A 25 -24.35 12.58 -4.54
C LYS A 25 -23.76 11.47 -5.39
N ALA A 26 -22.57 11.70 -5.93
CA ALA A 26 -21.66 10.62 -6.21
C ALA A 26 -21.36 9.95 -4.85
N ALA A 27 -22.28 9.09 -4.41
CA ALA A 27 -22.04 8.19 -3.30
C ALA A 27 -21.22 7.04 -3.87
N ASP A 28 -19.95 7.03 -3.50
CA ASP A 28 -19.02 5.93 -3.65
C ASP A 28 -19.67 4.60 -3.21
N ALA A 29 -20.08 3.78 -4.18
CA ALA A 29 -20.96 2.64 -3.98
C ALA A 29 -20.18 1.37 -3.58
N CYS A 30 -19.45 1.40 -2.46
CA CYS A 30 -19.01 0.18 -1.80
C CYS A 30 -20.10 -0.27 -0.83
N SER A 31 -20.96 -1.21 -1.24
CA SER A 31 -21.91 -1.86 -0.32
C SER A 31 -21.22 -3.01 0.43
N SER A 32 -21.43 -3.08 1.74
CA SER A 32 -21.06 -4.24 2.55
C SER A 32 -22.27 -5.14 2.78
N VAL A 33 -21.99 -6.45 2.92
CA VAL A 33 -22.96 -7.47 3.33
C VAL A 33 -22.43 -8.14 4.58
N GLU A 34 -23.28 -8.32 5.59
CA GLU A 34 -22.91 -9.04 6.79
C GLU A 34 -22.73 -10.54 6.51
N ARG A 35 -21.58 -11.09 6.87
CA ARG A 35 -21.28 -12.53 6.83
C ARG A 35 -20.55 -12.94 8.09
N GLN A 36 -21.13 -13.87 8.85
CA GLN A 36 -20.52 -14.41 10.08
C GLN A 36 -20.13 -13.32 11.10
N GLY A 37 -20.93 -12.24 11.20
CA GLY A 37 -20.67 -11.11 12.08
C GLY A 37 -19.67 -10.07 11.54
N TRP A 38 -19.24 -10.20 10.28
CA TRP A 38 -18.32 -9.25 9.62
C TRP A 38 -19.00 -8.52 8.47
N GLN A 39 -18.72 -7.22 8.33
CA GLN A 39 -19.09 -6.46 7.14
C GLN A 39 -18.13 -6.80 5.99
N VAL A 40 -18.63 -7.48 4.95
CA VAL A 40 -17.83 -7.93 3.81
C VAL A 40 -18.19 -7.14 2.56
N MET A 41 -17.19 -6.53 1.92
CA MET A 41 -17.32 -5.82 0.65
C MET A 41 -16.87 -6.71 -0.52
N GLU A 42 -17.42 -6.43 -1.70
CA GLU A 42 -17.01 -7.08 -2.93
C GLU A 42 -15.64 -6.61 -3.44
N GLN A 43 -15.00 -7.45 -4.26
CA GLN A 43 -13.72 -7.12 -4.89
C GLN A 43 -13.79 -5.88 -5.78
N SER A 44 -14.97 -5.56 -6.32
CA SER A 44 -15.21 -4.35 -7.13
C SER A 44 -15.01 -3.04 -6.35
N CYS A 45 -15.09 -3.08 -5.01
CA CYS A 45 -14.85 -1.91 -4.19
C CYS A 45 -13.39 -1.43 -4.30
N GLU A 46 -13.22 -0.17 -4.70
CA GLU A 46 -11.90 0.44 -4.88
C GLU A 46 -11.27 0.78 -3.53
N VAL A 47 -10.10 0.19 -3.28
CA VAL A 47 -9.33 0.41 -2.04
C VAL A 47 -7.97 1.05 -2.31
N GLY A 48 -7.75 1.49 -3.55
CA GLY A 48 -6.57 2.26 -3.94
C GLY A 48 -5.26 1.48 -3.97
N ALA A 49 -4.14 2.19 -3.90
CA ALA A 49 -2.81 1.60 -3.75
C ALA A 49 -2.21 1.91 -2.37
N GLY A 50 -1.39 1.00 -1.85
CA GLY A 50 -0.69 1.21 -0.58
C GLY A 50 0.34 2.35 -0.64
N LEU A 51 0.28 3.25 0.34
CA LEU A 51 1.15 4.42 0.45
C LEU A 51 2.53 4.11 1.06
N TRP A 52 2.69 3.04 1.83
CA TRP A 52 3.97 2.50 2.32
C TRP A 52 5.11 3.53 2.56
N SER A 53 4.88 4.46 3.50
CA SER A 53 5.81 5.56 3.87
C SER A 53 5.91 6.74 2.89
N LYS A 54 5.13 6.78 1.81
CA LYS A 54 4.87 7.97 1.01
C LYS A 54 3.71 8.74 1.62
N ARG A 55 3.86 10.06 1.82
CA ARG A 55 2.71 10.91 2.14
C ARG A 55 1.94 11.21 0.85
N PRO A 56 0.61 11.25 0.88
CA PRO A 56 -0.16 11.70 -0.26
C PRO A 56 0.14 13.17 -0.54
N LEU A 57 -0.04 13.59 -1.80
CA LEU A 57 0.17 14.98 -2.23
C LEU A 57 -0.77 15.96 -1.51
N LYS A 58 -1.93 15.48 -1.08
CA LYS A 58 -2.96 16.23 -0.35
C LYS A 58 -3.40 15.42 0.87
N ASP A 59 -3.76 16.11 1.95
CA ASP A 59 -4.34 15.44 3.13
C ASP A 59 -5.76 14.94 2.84
N GLU A 60 -6.50 15.60 1.95
CA GLU A 60 -7.85 15.23 1.52
C GLU A 60 -7.84 14.09 0.50
N GLY A 61 -8.75 13.14 0.62
CA GLY A 61 -8.88 12.01 -0.30
C GLY A 61 -9.76 10.91 0.26
N ARG A 62 -9.58 9.69 -0.25
CA ARG A 62 -10.19 8.48 0.33
C ARG A 62 -9.09 7.52 0.70
N PHE A 63 -8.93 7.30 2.00
CA PHE A 63 -7.86 6.49 2.54
C PHE A 63 -8.39 5.28 3.30
N TRP A 64 -7.77 4.14 3.10
CA TRP A 64 -8.06 2.92 3.86
C TRP A 64 -6.85 2.54 4.69
N VAL A 65 -7.04 2.13 5.94
CA VAL A 65 -5.97 1.45 6.68
C VAL A 65 -6.12 -0.05 6.46
N GLN A 66 -5.19 -0.67 5.73
CA GLN A 66 -5.15 -2.11 5.60
C GLN A 66 -4.51 -2.73 6.83
N CYS A 67 -5.25 -3.60 7.51
CA CYS A 67 -4.83 -4.26 8.73
C CYS A 67 -4.26 -5.67 8.54
N GLY A 68 -4.45 -6.28 7.37
CA GLY A 68 -3.93 -7.61 7.05
C GLY A 68 -4.66 -8.27 5.89
N VAL A 69 -4.30 -9.52 5.61
CA VAL A 69 -5.01 -10.41 4.68
C VAL A 69 -5.14 -11.78 5.34
N VAL A 70 -6.36 -12.33 5.35
CA VAL A 70 -6.67 -13.62 5.97
C VAL A 70 -7.34 -14.56 4.96
N SER A 71 -7.12 -15.87 5.07
CA SER A 71 -7.72 -16.87 4.18
C SER A 71 -9.15 -17.27 4.59
N GLN A 72 -9.57 -16.90 5.80
CA GLN A 72 -10.89 -17.21 6.34
C GLN A 72 -11.39 -16.04 7.16
N LEU A 73 -12.70 -15.85 7.22
CA LEU A 73 -13.32 -14.88 8.12
C LEU A 73 -12.90 -15.22 9.56
N PRO A 74 -12.35 -14.26 10.32
CA PRO A 74 -11.93 -14.52 11.69
C PRO A 74 -13.12 -14.93 12.55
N LYS A 75 -12.87 -15.74 13.58
CA LYS A 75 -13.92 -16.16 14.52
C LYS A 75 -14.50 -14.94 15.26
N PRO A 76 -15.77 -14.98 15.70
CA PRO A 76 -16.43 -13.86 16.37
C PRO A 76 -15.69 -13.31 17.61
N TRP A 77 -14.92 -14.14 18.33
CA TRP A 77 -14.13 -13.67 19.46
C TRP A 77 -12.98 -12.73 19.04
N PHE A 78 -12.46 -12.88 17.82
CA PHE A 78 -11.44 -12.00 17.27
C PHE A 78 -12.03 -10.66 16.86
N ALA A 79 -13.30 -10.64 16.43
CA ALA A 79 -14.03 -9.38 16.22
C ALA A 79 -14.02 -8.54 17.49
N LYS A 80 -14.40 -9.10 18.64
CA LYS A 80 -14.40 -8.41 19.94
C LYS A 80 -13.06 -7.78 20.34
N GLU A 81 -11.94 -8.42 20.01
CA GLU A 81 -10.60 -7.88 20.28
C GLU A 81 -10.28 -6.67 19.39
N ILE A 82 -10.78 -6.66 18.14
CA ILE A 82 -10.70 -5.50 17.26
C ILE A 82 -11.64 -4.39 17.71
N GLU A 83 -12.87 -4.75 18.08
CA GLU A 83 -13.94 -3.84 18.51
C GLU A 83 -13.53 -3.01 19.72
N ALA A 84 -12.70 -3.57 20.61
CA ALA A 84 -12.15 -2.85 21.76
C ALA A 84 -11.09 -1.80 21.38
N VAL A 85 -10.53 -1.86 20.16
CA VAL A 85 -9.42 -1.01 19.70
C VAL A 85 -9.86 -0.02 18.62
N LEU A 86 -10.81 -0.42 17.78
CA LEU A 86 -11.26 0.33 16.61
C LEU A 86 -12.77 0.45 16.68
N MET A 87 -13.26 1.70 16.62
CA MET A 87 -14.69 1.99 16.52
C MET A 87 -15.29 1.11 15.40
N GLN A 88 -16.25 0.25 15.77
CA GLN A 88 -16.70 -0.90 14.95
C GLN A 88 -17.23 -0.49 13.57
N ASP A 89 -17.72 0.75 13.46
CA ASP A 89 -18.43 1.28 12.31
C ASP A 89 -17.56 1.44 11.05
N LYS A 90 -16.23 1.37 11.19
CA LYS A 90 -15.31 1.56 10.06
C LYS A 90 -14.53 0.32 9.65
N LEU A 91 -14.70 -0.83 10.30
CA LEU A 91 -13.97 -2.05 9.98
C LEU A 91 -14.74 -2.93 8.98
N VAL A 92 -14.09 -3.26 7.86
CA VAL A 92 -14.66 -4.06 6.79
C VAL A 92 -13.65 -5.06 6.23
N LEU A 93 -14.14 -6.15 5.66
CA LEU A 93 -13.34 -7.15 4.96
C LEU A 93 -13.66 -7.10 3.46
N ARG A 94 -12.67 -6.87 2.59
CA ARG A 94 -12.87 -6.99 1.13
C ARG A 94 -12.53 -8.40 0.69
N GLN A 95 -13.49 -9.08 0.06
CA GLN A 95 -13.25 -10.41 -0.51
C GLN A 95 -12.41 -10.30 -1.79
N GLU A 96 -11.35 -11.09 -1.90
CA GLU A 96 -10.44 -11.16 -3.05
C GLU A 96 -10.14 -12.64 -3.33
N GLY A 97 -10.94 -13.26 -4.18
CA GLY A 97 -10.87 -14.71 -4.40
C GLY A 97 -11.20 -15.50 -3.12
N ASP A 98 -10.24 -16.30 -2.67
CA ASP A 98 -10.30 -17.12 -1.45
C ASP A 98 -9.81 -16.39 -0.18
N LYS A 99 -9.45 -15.11 -0.30
CA LYS A 99 -8.88 -14.30 0.79
C LYS A 99 -9.76 -13.11 1.11
N TYR A 100 -9.53 -12.57 2.31
CA TYR A 100 -10.18 -11.37 2.81
C TYR A 100 -9.12 -10.36 3.22
N ARG A 101 -9.18 -9.18 2.62
CA ARG A 101 -8.35 -8.03 3.00
C ARG A 101 -9.04 -7.25 4.11
N CYS A 102 -8.36 -7.10 5.24
CA CYS A 102 -8.82 -6.35 6.38
C CYS A 102 -8.59 -4.85 6.16
N LEU A 103 -9.64 -4.04 6.27
CA LEU A 103 -9.61 -2.61 5.98
C LEU A 103 -10.38 -1.82 7.05
N VAL A 104 -9.85 -0.65 7.43
CA VAL A 104 -10.52 0.33 8.28
C VAL A 104 -10.70 1.62 7.50
N GLY A 105 -11.91 2.17 7.48
CA GLY A 105 -12.27 3.40 6.78
C GLY A 105 -13.55 3.26 5.94
N PRO A 106 -13.67 4.02 4.83
CA PRO A 106 -12.68 4.96 4.32
C PRO A 106 -12.56 6.21 5.22
N PHE A 107 -11.41 6.85 5.19
CA PHE A 107 -11.13 8.13 5.84
C PHE A 107 -11.01 9.24 4.80
N GLU A 108 -11.61 10.39 5.06
CA GLU A 108 -11.55 11.56 4.17
C GLU A 108 -10.20 12.27 4.24
N ARG A 109 -9.44 12.03 5.32
CA ARG A 109 -8.14 12.66 5.58
C ARG A 109 -7.05 11.65 5.89
N TYR A 110 -5.88 11.87 5.29
CA TYR A 110 -4.68 11.06 5.55
C TYR A 110 -4.26 11.15 7.01
N SER A 111 -4.35 12.35 7.61
CA SER A 111 -4.06 12.58 9.03
C SER A 111 -4.89 11.68 9.97
N GLU A 112 -6.17 11.45 9.68
CA GLU A 112 -7.04 10.54 10.45
C GLU A 112 -6.63 9.07 10.25
N ALA A 113 -6.40 8.67 9.00
CA ALA A 113 -5.91 7.32 8.68
C ALA A 113 -4.54 7.03 9.32
N ALA A 114 -3.67 8.03 9.46
CA ALA A 114 -2.36 7.91 10.10
C ALA A 114 -2.46 7.63 11.60
N ILE A 115 -3.35 8.35 12.32
CA ILE A 115 -3.59 8.09 13.74
C ILE A 115 -4.09 6.67 13.94
N VAL A 116 -5.07 6.22 13.14
CA VAL A 116 -5.62 4.87 13.22
C VAL A 116 -4.54 3.83 12.94
N LYS A 117 -3.75 3.99 11.86
CA LYS A 117 -2.61 3.11 11.57
C LYS A 117 -1.65 3.03 12.75
N ASP A 118 -1.26 4.16 13.34
CA ASP A 118 -0.30 4.19 14.44
C ASP A 118 -0.82 3.45 15.67
N VAL A 119 -2.08 3.66 16.06
CA VAL A 119 -2.76 2.92 17.15
C VAL A 119 -2.78 1.42 16.85
N MET A 120 -3.15 1.03 15.63
CA MET A 120 -3.19 -0.37 15.23
C MET A 120 -1.81 -1.03 15.32
N THR A 121 -0.78 -0.37 14.82
CA THR A 121 0.59 -0.93 14.80
C THR A 121 1.20 -1.15 16.18
N GLN A 122 0.64 -0.55 17.24
CA GLN A 122 1.03 -0.87 18.62
C GLN A 122 0.63 -2.28 19.05
N ARG A 123 -0.33 -2.91 18.36
CA ARG A 123 -0.73 -4.29 18.58
C ARG A 123 0.03 -5.19 17.62
N LYS A 124 0.62 -6.27 18.15
CA LYS A 124 1.39 -7.24 17.35
C LYS A 124 0.60 -7.78 16.16
N VAL A 125 -0.69 -7.97 16.32
CA VAL A 125 -1.60 -8.50 15.29
C VAL A 125 -1.80 -7.56 14.09
N PHE A 126 -1.55 -6.24 14.24
CA PHE A 126 -1.63 -5.26 13.15
C PHE A 126 -0.31 -4.52 12.94
N ALA A 127 0.81 -5.13 13.35
CA ALA A 127 2.13 -4.51 13.20
C ALA A 127 2.44 -4.14 11.73
N SER A 128 1.85 -4.86 10.77
CA SER A 128 1.96 -4.63 9.34
C SER A 128 0.94 -3.65 8.77
N ALA A 129 0.16 -2.93 9.59
CA ALA A 129 -0.89 -2.04 9.09
C ALA A 129 -0.32 -0.83 8.34
N PHE A 130 -0.96 -0.47 7.23
CA PHE A 130 -0.54 0.63 6.36
C PHE A 130 -1.73 1.33 5.69
N ILE A 131 -1.52 2.54 5.20
CA ILE A 131 -2.56 3.34 4.55
C ILE A 131 -2.55 3.07 3.04
N ARG A 132 -3.72 3.02 2.43
CA ARG A 132 -3.98 2.98 0.99
C ARG A 132 -4.71 4.24 0.55
N ASP A 133 -4.48 4.67 -0.68
CA ASP A 133 -5.07 5.87 -1.28
C ASP A 133 -5.82 5.50 -2.57
N VAL A 134 -7.14 5.74 -2.59
CA VAL A 134 -8.02 5.42 -3.71
C VAL A 134 -7.72 6.23 -4.97
N SER A 135 -7.07 7.39 -4.84
CA SER A 135 -6.62 8.17 -6.01
C SER A 135 -5.50 7.48 -6.80
N LEU A 136 -4.84 6.48 -6.20
CA LEU A 136 -3.78 5.69 -6.81
C LEU A 136 -4.33 4.35 -7.29
N THR A 137 -4.10 4.02 -8.56
CA THR A 137 -4.59 2.78 -9.15
C THR A 137 -3.79 1.57 -8.66
N GLU A 138 -4.51 0.51 -8.28
CA GLU A 138 -3.94 -0.78 -7.91
C GLU A 138 -3.51 -1.52 -9.20
N GLN A 139 -2.23 -1.42 -9.61
CA GLN A 139 -1.76 -2.23 -10.74
C GLN A 139 -1.65 -3.70 -10.30
N ALA A 140 -2.67 -4.50 -10.66
CA ALA A 140 -2.62 -5.94 -10.58
C ALA A 140 -1.47 -6.46 -11.46
N ALA A 141 -0.48 -7.12 -10.86
CA ALA A 141 0.61 -7.76 -11.58
C ALA A 141 0.05 -8.89 -12.46
N LYS A 142 -0.19 -8.62 -13.74
CA LYS A 142 -0.29 -9.66 -14.77
C LYS A 142 1.12 -10.10 -15.16
N VAL A 143 1.44 -11.32 -14.78
CA VAL A 143 2.58 -12.10 -15.26
C VAL A 143 2.42 -12.29 -16.77
N SER A 144 3.40 -11.85 -17.55
CA SER A 144 3.64 -12.38 -18.89
C SER A 144 5.13 -12.62 -19.05
N GLN A 145 5.51 -13.89 -18.92
CA GLN A 145 6.70 -14.41 -19.57
C GLN A 145 6.42 -14.44 -21.08
N SER A 146 7.30 -13.85 -21.89
CA SER A 146 7.78 -14.50 -23.11
C SER A 146 9.03 -13.77 -23.61
N ASP A 147 9.95 -14.61 -24.05
CA ASP A 147 11.31 -14.37 -24.46
C ASP A 147 11.57 -13.36 -25.58
N LYS A 148 12.80 -12.84 -25.54
CA LYS A 148 13.70 -12.49 -26.65
C LYS A 148 13.12 -11.66 -27.80
N HIS A 149 13.61 -10.42 -27.93
CA HIS A 149 14.16 -9.93 -29.20
C HIS A 149 15.20 -8.80 -28.99
N LYS A 150 16.46 -9.18 -29.24
CA LYS A 150 17.44 -8.51 -30.12
C LYS A 150 17.55 -6.97 -30.07
N LYS A 151 18.59 -6.53 -29.35
CA LYS A 151 19.60 -5.53 -29.74
C LYS A 151 19.26 -4.64 -30.94
N LYS A 152 19.05 -3.35 -30.71
CA LYS A 152 19.62 -2.30 -31.57
C LYS A 152 19.98 -1.05 -30.78
N THR A 153 21.24 -0.69 -31.01
CA THR A 153 22.01 0.44 -30.51
C THR A 153 21.42 1.76 -30.98
N THR A 154 21.26 2.72 -30.07
CA THR A 154 21.57 4.12 -30.39
C THR A 154 22.25 4.74 -29.17
N ALA A 155 23.52 5.08 -29.35
CA ALA A 155 24.33 5.73 -28.34
C ALA A 155 23.85 7.18 -28.18
N GLN A 156 23.45 7.55 -26.96
CA GLN A 156 23.55 8.93 -26.49
C GLN A 156 24.45 8.92 -25.26
N LYS A 157 25.68 9.42 -25.47
CA LYS A 157 26.61 9.81 -24.42
C LYS A 157 25.94 10.92 -23.60
N ILE A 158 25.47 10.57 -22.41
CA ILE A 158 25.39 11.53 -21.30
C ILE A 158 26.54 11.16 -20.38
N ALA A 159 27.43 12.13 -20.16
CA ALA A 159 28.63 11.98 -19.36
C ALA A 159 28.29 11.42 -17.97
N LYS A 160 28.99 10.34 -17.61
CA LYS A 160 28.91 9.68 -16.31
C LYS A 160 29.39 10.67 -15.24
N PRO A 161 28.55 11.10 -14.27
CA PRO A 161 29.07 11.77 -13.09
C PRO A 161 30.00 10.79 -12.38
N ALA A 162 31.16 11.25 -11.94
CA ALA A 162 32.06 10.45 -11.10
C ALA A 162 31.25 9.85 -9.94
N GLN A 163 31.10 8.52 -9.94
CA GLN A 163 30.29 7.82 -8.96
C GLN A 163 30.94 7.98 -7.59
N LYS A 164 30.31 8.78 -6.74
CA LYS A 164 30.65 8.84 -5.32
C LYS A 164 30.30 7.47 -4.73
N LEU A 165 31.31 6.76 -4.23
CA LEU A 165 31.12 5.48 -3.53
C LEU A 165 30.19 5.72 -2.34
N ARG A 166 29.03 5.04 -2.32
CA ARG A 166 28.11 5.13 -1.18
C ARG A 166 28.80 4.50 0.04
N ARG A 167 28.59 5.08 1.23
CA ARG A 167 29.10 4.49 2.48
C ARG A 167 28.24 3.31 2.90
N TYR A 168 28.85 2.32 3.56
CA TYR A 168 28.18 1.12 4.03
C TYR A 168 28.34 0.95 5.54
N ILE A 169 27.36 0.28 6.15
CA ILE A 169 27.44 -0.26 7.50
C ILE A 169 27.69 -1.76 7.35
N ASP A 170 28.66 -2.29 8.08
CA ASP A 170 28.87 -3.73 8.19
C ASP A 170 27.84 -4.32 9.16
N VAL A 171 27.11 -5.34 8.71
CA VAL A 171 25.99 -5.93 9.44
C VAL A 171 26.09 -7.45 9.38
N GLY A 172 26.87 -8.00 10.32
CA GLY A 172 27.25 -9.41 10.30
C GLY A 172 28.07 -9.72 9.04
N GLU A 173 27.61 -10.69 8.25
CA GLU A 173 28.23 -11.07 6.97
C GLU A 173 27.74 -10.22 5.78
N LEU A 174 26.81 -9.28 6.02
CA LEU A 174 26.19 -8.45 4.98
C LEU A 174 26.60 -6.99 5.13
N LYS A 175 26.29 -6.18 4.11
CA LYS A 175 26.49 -4.74 4.12
C LYS A 175 25.18 -4.00 3.90
N SER A 176 24.91 -2.97 4.69
CA SER A 176 23.77 -2.06 4.46
C SER A 176 24.27 -0.75 3.86
N PRO A 177 23.79 -0.32 2.69
CA PRO A 177 24.09 1.02 2.19
C PRO A 177 23.54 2.09 3.16
N MET A 178 24.32 3.14 3.40
CA MET A 178 23.87 4.28 4.21
C MET A 178 23.00 5.22 3.37
N PRO A 179 21.94 5.80 3.96
CA PRO A 179 21.12 6.79 3.28
C PRO A 179 21.92 8.09 3.08
N GLU A 180 21.76 8.70 1.91
CA GLU A 180 22.17 10.07 1.66
C GLU A 180 21.11 11.06 2.15
N ILE A 181 21.46 12.34 2.15
CA ILE A 181 20.57 13.42 2.63
C ILE A 181 19.28 13.42 1.80
N GLY A 182 18.14 13.35 2.48
CA GLY A 182 16.81 13.37 1.85
C GLY A 182 16.33 12.02 1.31
N GLU A 183 17.13 10.96 1.39
CA GLU A 183 16.70 9.63 0.98
C GLU A 183 15.78 8.97 2.01
N PRO A 184 14.84 8.11 1.57
CA PRO A 184 14.01 7.34 2.48
C PRO A 184 14.90 6.48 3.38
N HIS A 185 14.56 6.46 4.67
CA HIS A 185 15.32 5.69 5.64
C HIS A 185 14.42 5.21 6.77
N TYR A 186 14.97 4.29 7.55
CA TYR A 186 14.38 3.79 8.78
C TYR A 186 15.44 3.81 9.86
N SER A 187 15.14 4.44 10.99
CA SER A 187 16.03 4.45 12.13
C SER A 187 15.67 3.30 13.06
N ASP A 188 16.65 2.44 13.34
CA ASP A 188 16.50 1.36 14.31
C ASP A 188 17.74 1.31 15.19
N LYS A 189 17.53 1.43 16.50
CA LYS A 189 18.59 1.51 17.50
C LYS A 189 19.57 2.64 17.17
N GLN A 190 20.82 2.30 16.89
CA GLN A 190 21.90 3.26 16.61
C GLN A 190 22.11 3.47 15.10
N ASN A 191 21.43 2.69 14.24
CA ASN A 191 21.68 2.67 12.81
C ASN A 191 20.54 3.34 12.03
N THR A 192 20.92 4.05 10.99
CA THR A 192 19.99 4.60 9.99
C THR A 192 20.09 3.77 8.73
N TRP A 193 19.03 3.02 8.45
CA TRP A 193 18.96 2.06 7.37
C TRP A 193 18.39 2.73 6.13
N TRP A 194 19.11 2.64 5.01
CA TRP A 194 18.60 3.14 3.75
C TRP A 194 17.40 2.32 3.30
N ARG A 195 16.38 3.01 2.78
CA ARG A 195 15.23 2.40 2.13
C ARG A 195 15.17 2.87 0.69
N ALA A 196 15.06 1.91 -0.22
CA ALA A 196 15.17 2.19 -1.64
C ALA A 196 14.12 1.42 -2.43
N THR A 197 13.80 1.87 -3.64
CA THR A 197 13.04 1.05 -4.59
C THR A 197 13.87 -0.15 -5.02
N LEU A 198 13.22 -1.19 -5.56
CA LEU A 198 13.95 -2.39 -6.01
C LEU A 198 15.02 -2.04 -7.05
N LYS A 199 14.68 -1.13 -7.98
CA LYS A 199 15.61 -0.63 -8.99
C LYS A 199 16.83 0.04 -8.37
N GLN A 200 16.61 0.94 -7.41
CA GLN A 200 17.68 1.66 -6.71
C GLN A 200 18.55 0.69 -5.91
N ALA A 201 17.94 -0.21 -5.15
CA ALA A 201 18.61 -1.19 -4.31
C ALA A 201 19.53 -2.10 -5.14
N ASN A 202 18.99 -2.68 -6.22
CA ASN A 202 19.75 -3.56 -7.11
C ASN A 202 20.88 -2.82 -7.82
N GLN A 203 20.61 -1.59 -8.30
CA GLN A 203 21.62 -0.76 -8.94
C GLN A 203 22.78 -0.45 -7.98
N VAL A 204 22.49 -0.08 -6.74
CA VAL A 204 23.52 0.32 -5.76
C VAL A 204 24.38 -0.86 -5.34
N CYS A 205 23.80 -2.02 -5.01
CA CYS A 205 24.60 -3.20 -4.69
C CYS A 205 25.53 -3.58 -5.86
N HIS A 206 25.02 -3.60 -7.09
CA HIS A 206 25.83 -3.97 -8.27
C HIS A 206 26.91 -2.94 -8.64
N GLN A 207 26.66 -1.65 -8.43
CA GLN A 207 27.65 -0.60 -8.70
C GLN A 207 28.92 -0.79 -7.87
N ASP A 208 28.78 -1.37 -6.68
CA ASP A 208 29.87 -1.60 -5.74
C ASP A 208 30.30 -3.07 -5.70
N GLY A 209 29.99 -3.84 -6.75
CA GLY A 209 30.45 -5.23 -6.95
C GLY A 209 29.69 -6.29 -6.16
N MET A 210 28.58 -5.92 -5.51
CA MET A 210 27.76 -6.79 -4.68
C MET A 210 26.43 -7.13 -5.37
N GLN A 211 25.61 -7.93 -4.71
CA GLN A 211 24.21 -8.19 -5.09
C GLN A 211 23.29 -7.96 -3.90
N LEU A 212 21.98 -7.84 -4.13
CA LEU A 212 21.03 -7.90 -3.01
C LEU A 212 21.16 -9.24 -2.29
N VAL A 213 20.96 -9.25 -0.99
CA VAL A 213 20.96 -10.50 -0.20
C VAL A 213 19.86 -11.44 -0.72
N SER A 214 20.16 -12.74 -0.79
CA SER A 214 19.15 -13.74 -1.17
C SER A 214 18.12 -13.98 -0.06
N GLU A 215 16.92 -14.42 -0.43
CA GLU A 215 15.93 -14.85 0.57
C GLU A 215 16.47 -16.01 1.42
N ALA A 216 17.15 -16.97 0.80
CA ALA A 216 17.69 -18.13 1.51
C ALA A 216 18.67 -17.68 2.62
N LYS A 217 19.56 -16.74 2.31
CA LYS A 217 20.50 -16.17 3.28
C LYS A 217 19.77 -15.41 4.39
N LEU A 218 18.78 -14.57 4.07
CA LEU A 218 17.99 -13.87 5.09
C LEU A 218 17.23 -14.82 6.00
N LYS A 219 16.65 -15.90 5.47
CA LYS A 219 15.98 -16.95 6.26
C LYS A 219 16.96 -17.68 7.19
N ALA A 220 18.17 -17.97 6.71
CA ALA A 220 19.20 -18.59 7.54
C ALA A 220 19.61 -17.65 8.69
N LEU A 221 19.88 -16.38 8.38
CA LEU A 221 20.26 -15.37 9.38
C LEU A 221 19.14 -15.12 10.40
N SER A 222 17.88 -15.12 9.97
CA SER A 222 16.74 -14.87 10.85
C SER A 222 16.47 -15.96 11.86
N SER A 223 17.00 -17.16 11.62
CA SER A 223 16.92 -18.30 12.53
C SER A 223 17.97 -18.22 13.65
N THR A 224 18.93 -17.28 13.58
CA THR A 224 19.94 -17.07 14.62
C THR A 224 19.37 -16.26 15.80
N SER A 225 19.89 -16.49 17.01
CA SER A 225 19.49 -15.74 18.21
C SER A 225 19.73 -14.24 18.09
N ASP A 226 20.76 -13.86 17.32
CA ASP A 226 21.24 -12.48 17.22
C ASP A 226 20.47 -11.65 16.18
N TRP A 227 19.60 -12.27 15.38
CA TRP A 227 18.86 -11.59 14.31
C TRP A 227 18.21 -10.28 14.77
N LYS A 228 17.43 -10.34 15.86
CA LYS A 228 16.70 -9.17 16.38
C LYS A 228 17.64 -8.09 16.93
N ASN A 229 18.86 -8.45 17.28
CA ASN A 229 19.89 -7.54 17.77
C ASN A 229 20.64 -6.86 16.61
N THR A 230 20.86 -7.59 15.52
CA THR A 230 21.69 -7.17 14.40
C THR A 230 20.91 -6.51 13.26
N TYR A 231 19.70 -7.01 12.95
CA TYR A 231 18.92 -6.61 11.78
C TYR A 231 17.55 -6.03 12.14
N PRO A 232 17.05 -5.02 11.41
CA PRO A 232 15.69 -4.55 11.52
C PRO A 232 14.67 -5.66 11.25
N SER A 233 13.75 -5.88 12.18
CA SER A 233 12.74 -6.94 12.05
C SER A 233 11.34 -6.43 11.73
N ARG A 234 11.14 -5.11 11.66
CA ARG A 234 9.82 -4.49 11.50
C ARG A 234 9.43 -4.20 10.05
N LEU A 235 10.39 -4.17 9.13
CA LEU A 235 10.15 -3.82 7.74
C LEU A 235 10.68 -4.93 6.82
N PRO A 236 10.05 -5.15 5.66
CA PRO A 236 10.54 -6.11 4.70
C PRO A 236 11.79 -5.60 3.97
N TYR A 237 12.49 -6.56 3.36
CA TYR A 237 13.72 -6.34 2.59
C TYR A 237 13.48 -6.54 1.10
N TRP A 238 14.25 -5.84 0.28
CA TRP A 238 14.47 -6.29 -1.10
C TRP A 238 15.47 -7.44 -1.10
N VAL A 239 15.12 -8.52 -1.77
CA VAL A 239 16.00 -9.69 -1.94
C VAL A 239 16.45 -9.87 -3.39
N ALA A 240 17.51 -10.65 -3.60
CA ALA A 240 18.07 -10.99 -4.91
C ALA A 240 17.02 -11.52 -5.91
N GLU A 241 15.98 -12.18 -5.41
CA GLU A 241 14.86 -12.70 -6.18
C GLU A 241 13.89 -11.62 -6.68
N MET A 242 14.29 -10.34 -6.61
CA MET A 242 13.57 -9.20 -7.18
C MET A 242 12.17 -9.00 -6.61
N ARG A 243 12.02 -9.28 -5.31
CA ARG A 243 10.75 -9.17 -4.59
C ARG A 243 10.94 -8.74 -3.16
N ALA A 244 9.85 -8.31 -2.55
CA ALA A 244 9.84 -7.97 -1.15
C ALA A 244 9.73 -9.23 -0.30
N PHE A 245 10.54 -9.33 0.74
CA PHE A 245 10.53 -10.44 1.66
C PHE A 245 10.37 -9.94 3.10
N ASP A 246 9.30 -10.37 3.76
CA ASP A 246 9.13 -10.17 5.20
C ASP A 246 9.75 -11.36 5.93
N VAL A 247 10.85 -11.09 6.63
CA VAL A 247 11.66 -12.11 7.29
C VAL A 247 10.95 -12.69 8.53
N VAL A 248 10.07 -11.92 9.17
CA VAL A 248 9.32 -12.37 10.36
C VAL A 248 8.15 -13.24 9.94
N MET A 249 7.44 -12.86 8.88
CA MET A 249 6.29 -13.62 8.37
C MET A 249 6.70 -14.76 7.43
N GLY A 250 7.91 -14.73 6.87
CA GLY A 250 8.41 -15.73 5.92
C GLY A 250 7.71 -15.74 4.57
N ILE A 251 6.99 -14.66 4.21
CA ILE A 251 6.18 -14.56 2.99
C ILE A 251 6.67 -13.44 2.06
N SER A 252 6.45 -13.64 0.76
CA SER A 252 6.58 -12.57 -0.23
C SER A 252 5.38 -11.62 -0.12
N MET A 253 5.66 -10.33 0.02
CA MET A 253 4.63 -9.30 0.16
C MET A 253 4.19 -8.78 -1.23
N PRO A 254 2.90 -8.50 -1.47
CA PRO A 254 2.43 -7.86 -2.70
C PRO A 254 2.77 -6.36 -2.67
N LEU A 255 4.07 -6.06 -2.76
CA LEU A 255 4.62 -4.71 -2.79
C LEU A 255 4.98 -4.33 -4.23
N THR A 256 4.73 -3.08 -4.60
CA THR A 256 5.12 -2.57 -5.92
C THR A 256 6.63 -2.34 -5.96
N ILE A 257 7.26 -2.46 -7.14
CA ILE A 257 8.70 -2.25 -7.34
C ILE A 257 9.18 -0.83 -6.93
N GLU A 258 8.25 0.10 -6.76
CA GLU A 258 8.44 1.48 -6.32
C GLU A 258 8.35 1.66 -4.79
N SER A 259 8.22 0.57 -4.03
CA SER A 259 8.22 0.59 -2.57
C SER A 259 9.63 0.80 -2.03
N ALA A 260 9.81 1.71 -1.07
CA ALA A 260 11.10 1.91 -0.43
C ALA A 260 11.27 0.87 0.69
N LEU A 261 12.06 -0.18 0.48
CA LEU A 261 12.27 -1.25 1.46
C LEU A 261 13.72 -1.28 1.94
N LEU A 262 13.96 -2.03 3.02
CA LEU A 262 15.29 -2.19 3.56
C LEU A 262 16.21 -2.87 2.53
N VAL A 263 17.46 -2.41 2.48
CA VAL A 263 18.46 -2.89 1.55
C VAL A 263 19.61 -3.52 2.32
N LEU A 264 19.91 -4.77 1.98
CA LEU A 264 21.12 -5.47 2.39
C LEU A 264 21.78 -6.02 1.14
N CYS A 265 23.09 -5.79 1.03
CA CYS A 265 23.93 -6.31 -0.03
C CYS A 265 24.80 -7.45 0.50
N GLU A 266 24.99 -8.46 -0.34
CA GLU A 266 25.89 -9.59 -0.15
C GLU A 266 27.11 -9.41 -1.08
N PRO A 267 28.35 -9.48 -0.55
CA PRO A 267 29.59 -9.41 -1.34
C PRO A 267 29.74 -10.52 -2.39
#